data_AF-A0A3R7HZ71-F1
#
_entry.id   AF-A0A3R7HZ71-F1
#
_cell.length_a   1.000
_cell.length_b   1.000
_cell.length_c   1.000
_cell.angle_alpha   90.00
_cell.angle_beta   90.00
_cell.angle_gamma   90.00
#
_symmetry.space_group_name_H-M   'P 1'
#
loop_
_entity.id
_entity.type
_entity.pdbx_description
1 polymer ?
#
loop_
_entity_poly.entity_id
_entity_poly.type
_entity_poly.pdbx_seq_one_letter_code
_entity_poly.pdbx_strand_id
1 'polypeptide(L)'
;MDRRGYLALAGTAATGALAGCVGKVTDVVEGTTEEVGQKANESVDETMNTLTRPPSADVRVEHDGTVIVRSLGGDTVGVMCGFPETESPVEEVETSERAVTGPGMLEDCTADRLVGVNEAGDIKVIERLD
;
A
#
# COMPACT_ATOMS: atom_id res chain seq x y z
N MET A 1 -65.80 -17.99 -16.79
CA MET A 1 -65.49 -19.28 -17.45
C MET A 1 -64.11 -19.12 -18.07
N ASP A 2 -63.04 -19.83 -17.76
CA ASP A 2 -62.69 -20.93 -16.85
C ASP A 2 -61.17 -20.79 -16.64
N ARG A 3 -60.68 -20.70 -15.40
CA ARG A 3 -59.98 -21.74 -14.61
C ARG A 3 -58.47 -21.89 -14.84
N ARG A 4 -57.78 -22.02 -13.70
CA ARG A 4 -56.39 -22.46 -13.42
C ARG A 4 -55.38 -21.30 -13.51
N GLY A 5 -54.62 -20.94 -12.49
CA GLY A 5 -54.18 -21.67 -11.30
C GLY A 5 -52.65 -21.69 -11.30
N TYR A 6 -52.07 -21.31 -10.15
CA TYR A 6 -50.65 -21.38 -9.75
C TYR A 6 -49.74 -20.17 -10.08
N LEU A 7 -49.37 -19.47 -9.00
CA LEU A 7 -48.00 -19.16 -8.50
C LEU A 7 -46.89 -19.06 -9.57
N ALA A 8 -45.96 -18.11 -9.56
CA ALA A 8 -45.52 -17.19 -8.52
C ALA A 8 -44.72 -16.05 -9.18
N LEU A 9 -44.55 -14.99 -8.39
CA LEU A 9 -43.59 -13.89 -8.51
C LEU A 9 -42.45 -14.09 -9.52
N ALA A 10 -42.41 -13.22 -10.53
CA ALA A 10 -41.18 -12.83 -11.20
C ALA A 10 -41.16 -11.30 -11.24
N GLY A 11 -40.67 -10.70 -10.15
CA GLY A 11 -40.28 -9.30 -10.13
C GLY A 11 -38.95 -9.17 -10.86
N THR A 12 -38.96 -8.53 -12.02
CA THR A 12 -37.76 -8.01 -12.66
C THR A 12 -37.27 -6.80 -11.86
N ALA A 13 -36.11 -6.94 -11.24
CA ALA A 13 -35.27 -5.80 -10.89
C ALA A 13 -33.82 -6.21 -11.17
N ALA A 14 -33.24 -5.52 -12.15
CA ALA A 14 -31.83 -5.59 -12.49
C ALA A 14 -30.97 -5.19 -11.29
N THR A 15 -29.89 -5.93 -11.04
CA THR A 15 -28.54 -5.42 -10.76
C THR A 15 -27.62 -6.57 -10.35
N GLY A 16 -26.44 -6.62 -10.96
CA GLY A 16 -25.27 -7.29 -10.39
C GLY A 16 -25.13 -8.79 -10.66
N ALA A 17 -23.87 -9.18 -10.88
CA ALA A 17 -23.33 -10.54 -10.96
C ALA A 17 -23.56 -11.31 -12.29
N LEU A 18 -22.55 -11.24 -13.17
CA LEU A 18 -22.21 -12.38 -14.04
C LEU A 18 -20.89 -12.98 -13.56
N ALA A 19 -21.02 -13.81 -12.53
CA ALA A 19 -20.18 -14.96 -12.31
C ALA A 19 -20.51 -15.99 -13.40
N GLY A 20 -19.74 -15.98 -14.49
CA GLY A 20 -19.85 -16.99 -15.55
C GLY A 20 -19.05 -18.23 -15.16
N CYS A 21 -19.74 -19.23 -14.64
CA CYS A 21 -19.26 -20.61 -14.63
C CYS A 21 -20.38 -21.55 -15.09
N VAL A 22 -19.93 -22.56 -15.85
CA VAL A 22 -20.58 -23.85 -16.15
C VAL A 22 -21.47 -23.89 -17.41
N GLY A 23 -20.80 -23.99 -18.56
CA GLY A 23 -21.25 -24.78 -19.71
C GLY A 23 -20.55 -26.15 -19.71
N LYS A 24 -21.32 -27.21 -19.91
CA LYS A 24 -21.04 -28.62 -19.61
C LYS A 24 -20.30 -29.36 -20.74
N VAL A 25 -19.12 -29.88 -20.42
CA VAL A 25 -18.39 -31.08 -20.90
C VAL A 25 -18.88 -31.78 -22.18
N THR A 26 -18.10 -31.66 -23.27
CA THR A 26 -17.72 -32.75 -24.19
C THR A 26 -16.57 -32.27 -25.09
N ASP A 27 -15.33 -32.63 -24.74
CA ASP A 27 -14.28 -33.08 -25.67
C ASP A 27 -13.03 -33.39 -24.82
N VAL A 28 -12.96 -34.64 -24.36
CA VAL A 28 -11.69 -35.26 -23.97
C VAL A 28 -10.97 -35.54 -25.27
N VAL A 29 -10.10 -34.63 -25.68
CA VAL A 29 -9.06 -34.91 -26.68
C VAL A 29 -7.72 -34.75 -25.98
N GLU A 30 -7.12 -35.91 -25.74
CA GLU A 30 -5.73 -36.16 -25.39
C GLU A 30 -4.77 -35.12 -25.99
N GLY A 31 -3.98 -34.48 -25.14
CA GLY A 31 -2.88 -33.64 -25.61
C GLY A 31 -2.35 -32.69 -24.56
N THR A 32 -1.31 -33.13 -23.86
CA THR A 32 -0.29 -32.26 -23.25
C THR A 32 -0.69 -31.54 -21.96
N THR A 33 -0.62 -32.30 -20.86
CA THR A 33 -0.04 -31.82 -19.61
C THR A 33 1.30 -31.13 -19.89
N GLU A 34 1.40 -29.84 -19.59
CA GLU A 34 2.56 -29.12 -19.03
C GLU A 34 2.41 -27.61 -19.35
N GLU A 35 2.55 -26.78 -18.32
CA GLU A 35 2.78 -25.32 -18.38
C GLU A 35 1.64 -24.40 -18.86
N VAL A 36 0.64 -24.15 -18.01
CA VAL A 36 -0.03 -22.83 -17.96
C VAL A 36 -0.25 -22.42 -16.50
N GLY A 37 0.86 -22.20 -15.80
CA GLY A 37 0.93 -21.78 -14.38
C GLY A 37 1.77 -20.53 -14.16
N GLN A 38 1.98 -19.71 -15.19
CA GLN A 38 2.73 -18.46 -15.12
C GLN A 38 2.09 -17.46 -16.09
N LYS A 39 1.09 -16.69 -15.63
CA LYS A 39 0.67 -15.40 -16.23
C LYS A 39 -0.37 -14.64 -15.41
N ALA A 40 -0.33 -14.79 -14.08
CA ALA A 40 -1.16 -14.00 -13.17
C ALA A 40 -0.32 -13.12 -12.22
N ASN A 41 1.01 -13.22 -12.26
CA ASN A 41 1.88 -12.54 -11.30
C ASN A 41 2.58 -11.29 -11.85
N GLU A 42 2.37 -10.91 -13.11
CA GLU A 42 3.02 -9.74 -13.72
C GLU A 42 2.14 -8.47 -13.74
N SER A 43 0.81 -8.59 -13.58
CA SER A 43 -0.08 -7.41 -13.60
C SER A 43 -0.32 -6.77 -12.23
N VAL A 44 0.18 -7.37 -11.14
CA VAL A 44 0.05 -6.80 -9.79
C VAL A 44 1.16 -5.77 -9.53
N ASP A 45 2.37 -5.98 -10.05
CA ASP A 45 3.49 -5.04 -9.90
C ASP A 45 3.28 -3.70 -10.65
N GLU A 46 2.61 -3.72 -11.80
CA GLU A 46 2.33 -2.48 -12.56
C GLU A 46 1.22 -1.63 -11.93
N THR A 47 0.26 -2.23 -11.21
CA THR A 47 -0.81 -1.46 -10.54
C THR A 47 -0.41 -1.06 -9.12
N MET A 48 0.41 -1.86 -8.43
CA MET A 48 0.91 -1.54 -7.09
C MET A 48 1.99 -0.45 -7.08
N ASN A 49 2.65 -0.16 -8.21
CA ASN A 49 3.59 0.96 -8.35
C ASN A 49 2.93 2.35 -8.20
N THR A 50 1.60 2.43 -8.20
CA THR A 50 0.86 3.70 -7.99
C THR A 50 0.31 3.85 -6.59
N LEU A 51 0.42 2.81 -5.76
CA LEU A 51 0.10 2.90 -4.34
C LEU A 51 1.40 3.21 -3.62
N THR A 52 1.60 4.49 -3.30
CA THR A 52 2.64 4.93 -2.36
C THR A 52 2.72 3.93 -1.21
N ARG A 53 3.77 3.10 -1.20
CA ARG A 53 3.99 2.19 -0.10
C ARG A 53 4.27 3.09 1.12
N PRO A 54 3.69 2.77 2.28
CA PRO A 54 3.94 3.57 3.46
C PRO A 54 5.43 3.47 3.82
N PRO A 55 6.10 4.60 4.16
CA PRO A 55 7.50 4.60 4.53
C PRO A 55 7.77 3.55 5.61
N SER A 56 8.72 2.68 5.30
CA SER A 56 9.04 1.46 6.06
C SER A 56 10.37 1.56 6.80
N ALA A 57 10.65 2.76 7.35
CA ALA A 57 11.86 2.98 8.12
C ALA A 57 11.85 2.14 9.42
N ASP A 58 12.97 1.49 9.71
CA ASP A 58 13.24 0.83 10.99
C ASP A 58 13.89 1.86 11.93
N VAL A 59 13.16 2.23 12.98
CA VAL A 59 13.53 3.32 13.88
C VAL A 59 13.43 2.86 15.33
N ARG A 60 14.37 3.31 16.16
CA ARG A 60 14.32 3.14 17.62
C ARG A 60 14.44 4.51 18.28
N VAL A 61 13.53 4.80 19.19
CA VAL A 61 13.52 6.03 19.99
C VAL A 61 14.07 5.70 21.38
N GLU A 62 15.03 6.49 21.85
CA GLU A 62 15.59 6.42 23.19
C GLU A 62 14.85 7.38 24.14
N HIS A 63 15.00 7.17 25.46
CA HIS A 63 14.28 7.95 26.48
C HIS A 63 14.66 9.44 26.54
N ASP A 64 15.81 9.82 26.00
CA ASP A 64 16.29 11.20 25.96
C ASP A 64 15.84 11.95 24.70
N GLY A 65 15.00 11.34 23.85
CA GLY A 65 14.56 11.92 22.59
C GLY A 65 15.53 11.67 21.43
N THR A 66 16.59 10.88 21.63
CA THR A 66 17.46 10.43 20.54
C THR A 66 16.72 9.42 19.67
N VAL A 67 16.70 9.66 18.36
CA VAL A 67 16.09 8.77 17.38
C VAL A 67 17.18 8.11 16.55
N ILE A 68 17.21 6.78 16.55
CA ILE A 68 18.17 5.98 15.80
C ILE A 68 17.45 5.33 14.62
N VAL A 69 17.77 5.79 13.42
CA VAL A 69 17.27 5.21 12.17
C VAL A 69 18.25 4.14 11.71
N ARG A 70 17.78 2.89 11.63
CA ARG A 70 18.62 1.74 11.26
C ARG A 70 18.58 1.46 9.77
N SER A 71 17.42 1.67 9.16
CA SER A 71 17.21 1.56 7.72
C SER A 71 16.08 2.49 7.34
N LEU A 72 16.24 3.15 6.19
CA LEU A 72 15.11 3.73 5.50
C LEU A 72 14.42 2.62 4.70
N GLY A 73 13.09 2.60 4.72
CA GLY A 73 12.32 1.72 3.85
C GLY A 73 12.68 1.96 2.38
N GLY A 74 12.43 1.00 1.49
CA GLY A 74 12.80 1.13 0.07
C GLY A 74 12.13 2.28 -0.68
N ASP A 75 11.14 2.90 -0.07
CA ASP A 75 10.31 4.01 -0.54
C ASP A 75 10.51 5.30 0.28
N THR A 76 11.41 5.30 1.26
CA THR A 76 11.61 6.43 2.19
C THR A 76 12.88 7.18 1.80
N VAL A 77 12.76 8.45 1.43
CA VAL A 77 13.90 9.34 1.15
C VAL A 77 14.60 9.72 2.46
N GLY A 78 13.82 9.95 3.51
CA GLY A 78 14.37 10.21 4.82
C GLY A 78 13.34 10.31 5.92
N VAL A 79 13.87 10.40 7.13
CA VAL A 79 13.12 10.51 8.37
C VAL A 79 13.46 11.85 9.01
N MET A 80 12.45 12.58 9.46
CA MET A 80 12.59 13.90 10.06
C MET A 80 11.91 13.96 11.42
N CYS A 81 12.53 14.70 12.34
CA CYS A 81 11.90 15.09 13.59
C CYS A 81 10.87 16.20 13.35
N GLY A 82 9.58 15.92 13.61
CA GLY A 82 8.49 16.85 13.31
C GLY A 82 8.09 16.84 11.83
N PHE A 83 7.12 17.69 11.46
CA PHE A 83 6.72 17.82 10.07
C PHE A 83 7.65 18.78 9.31
N PRO A 84 7.87 18.55 8.01
CA PRO A 84 8.45 19.54 7.12
C PRO A 84 7.66 20.85 7.17
N GLU A 85 8.36 21.97 7.11
CA GLU A 85 7.80 23.33 7.20
C GLU A 85 7.81 24.04 5.83
N THR A 86 8.48 23.46 4.84
CA THR A 86 8.58 23.99 3.49
C THR A 86 7.58 23.37 2.53
N GLU A 87 7.41 23.99 1.35
CA GLU A 87 6.58 23.46 0.26
C GLU A 87 7.19 22.24 -0.44
N SER A 88 8.46 21.93 -0.16
CA SER A 88 9.21 20.81 -0.74
C SER A 88 9.73 19.88 0.37
N PRO A 89 8.88 18.96 0.88
CA PRO A 89 9.26 18.02 1.95
C PRO A 89 10.54 17.22 1.66
N VAL A 90 10.73 16.83 0.40
CA VAL A 90 11.89 16.04 -0.04
C VAL A 90 13.17 16.86 0.09
N GLU A 91 13.18 18.07 -0.46
CA GLU A 91 14.35 18.97 -0.41
C GLU A 91 14.71 19.36 1.02
N GLU A 92 13.71 19.57 1.88
CA GLU A 92 13.94 19.84 3.29
C GLU A 92 14.60 18.65 3.99
N VAL A 93 14.13 17.42 3.73
CA VAL A 93 14.74 16.21 4.30
C VAL A 93 16.20 16.03 3.84
N GLU A 94 16.52 16.39 2.60
CA GLU A 94 17.88 16.25 2.06
C GLU A 94 18.87 17.30 2.61
N THR A 95 18.37 18.43 3.10
CA THR A 95 19.19 19.58 3.50
C THR A 95 19.11 19.92 4.99
N SER A 96 18.11 19.41 5.71
CA SER A 96 17.88 19.73 7.12
C SER A 96 18.74 18.88 8.05
N GLU A 97 19.28 19.52 9.08
CA GLU A 97 19.96 18.86 10.20
C GLU A 97 18.99 18.09 11.12
N ARG A 98 17.67 18.31 10.96
CA ARG A 98 16.61 17.59 11.70
C ARG A 98 16.17 16.31 11.00
N ALA A 99 16.84 15.94 9.92
CA ALA A 99 16.50 14.78 9.11
C ALA A 99 17.72 13.88 8.84
N VAL A 100 17.43 12.61 8.56
CA VAL A 100 18.40 11.63 8.10
C VAL A 100 17.90 10.95 6.83
N THR A 101 18.77 10.89 5.83
CA THR A 101 18.53 10.28 4.51
C THR A 101 19.15 8.88 4.38
N GLY A 102 19.43 8.25 5.53
CA GLY A 102 19.94 6.89 5.60
C GLY A 102 19.96 6.38 7.04
N PRO A 103 20.67 5.27 7.29
CA PRO A 103 21.02 4.88 8.65
C PRO A 103 21.76 6.01 9.35
N GLY A 104 21.29 6.42 10.52
CA GLY A 104 21.75 7.63 11.17
C GLY A 104 21.07 7.88 12.50
N MET A 105 21.38 9.02 13.09
CA MET A 105 20.87 9.44 14.38
C MET A 105 20.37 10.88 14.30
N LEU A 106 19.22 11.13 14.91
CA LEU A 106 18.71 12.46 15.20
C LEU A 106 18.78 12.66 16.71
N GLU A 107 19.62 13.60 17.12
CA GLU A 107 19.74 13.99 18.53
C GLU A 107 18.67 15.03 18.87
N ASP A 108 18.26 15.08 20.14
CA ASP A 108 17.34 16.09 20.67
C ASP A 108 16.03 16.23 19.87
N CYS A 109 15.43 15.11 19.43
CA CYS A 109 14.14 15.17 18.76
C CYS A 109 13.03 15.49 19.78
N THR A 110 12.75 16.79 19.91
CA THR A 110 11.77 17.34 20.85
C THR A 110 10.35 17.46 20.28
N ALA A 111 10.16 17.10 19.02
CA ALA A 111 8.83 17.12 18.40
C ALA A 111 7.99 15.93 18.88
N ASP A 112 6.67 16.11 18.96
CA ASP A 112 5.74 15.04 19.38
C ASP A 112 5.63 13.87 18.39
N ARG A 113 6.38 13.91 17.27
CA ARG A 113 6.25 12.95 16.19
C ARG A 113 7.53 12.84 15.37
N LEU A 114 7.77 11.61 14.92
CA LEU A 114 8.73 11.28 13.89
C LEU A 114 8.00 11.01 12.59
N VAL A 115 8.46 11.60 11.48
CA VAL A 115 7.81 11.43 10.17
C VAL A 115 8.79 10.90 9.14
N GLY A 116 8.29 10.10 8.21
CA GLY A 116 8.99 9.67 7.02
C GLY A 116 8.45 10.40 5.80
N VAL A 117 9.33 10.74 4.87
CA VAL A 117 9.01 11.36 3.59
C VAL A 117 9.46 10.41 2.47
N ASN A 118 8.58 10.18 1.49
CA ASN A 118 8.91 9.38 0.31
C ASN A 118 9.39 10.25 -0.87
N GLU A 119 9.73 9.63 -2.00
CA GLU A 119 10.18 10.33 -3.21
C GLU A 119 9.12 11.26 -3.84
N ALA A 120 7.84 11.01 -3.55
CA ALA A 120 6.73 11.85 -4.01
C ALA A 120 6.46 13.07 -3.11
N GLY A 121 7.14 13.17 -1.95
CA GLY A 121 6.88 14.19 -0.94
C GLY A 121 5.68 13.89 -0.02
N ASP A 122 5.13 12.67 -0.08
CA ASP A 122 4.12 12.21 0.87
C ASP A 122 4.75 12.04 2.25
N ILE A 123 4.07 12.57 3.27
CA ILE A 123 4.53 12.53 4.65
C ILE A 123 3.69 11.56 5.45
N LYS A 124 4.34 10.68 6.22
CA LYS A 124 3.67 9.77 7.15
C LYS A 124 4.31 9.81 8.52
N VAL A 125 3.48 9.80 9.56
CA VAL A 125 3.95 9.62 10.94
C VAL A 125 4.43 8.18 11.11
N ILE A 126 5.70 8.02 11.47
CA ILE A 126 6.33 6.75 11.80
C ILE A 126 6.05 6.41 13.26
N GLU A 127 6.28 7.37 14.15
CA GLU A 127 6.13 7.20 15.59
C GLU A 127 5.64 8.50 16.25
N ARG A 128 4.89 8.36 17.34
CA ARG A 128 4.49 9.48 18.20
C ARG A 128 5.43 9.48 19.40
N LEU A 129 6.00 10.64 19.69
CA LEU A 129 6.92 10.86 20.79
C LEU A 129 6.09 11.52 21.90
N ASP A 130 5.80 10.78 22.96
CA ASP A 130 4.98 11.23 24.10
C ASP A 130 5.81 11.97 25.17
#